data_AF-A0A7J2HMH1-F1
#
_entry.id   AF-A0A7J2HMH1-F1
#
_cell.length_a   1.000
_cell.length_b   1.000
_cell.length_c   1.000
_cell.angle_alpha   90.00
_cell.angle_beta   90.00
_cell.angle_gamma   90.00
#
_symmetry.space_group_name_H-M   'P 1'
#
loop_
_entity.id
_entity.type
_entity.pdbx_description
1 polymer ?
#
loop_
_entity_poly.entity_id
_entity_poly.type
_entity_poly.pdbx_seq_one_letter_code
_entity_poly.pdbx_strand_id
1 'polypeptide(L)'
;MEIKIANKSVGEGHSVFIVAEMSANHLQKFDLAVKIIKEAKRVGADAVKLQTYTPDTITIDSDKEYFKIKQGTLWDGKTFYELY
;
A
#
# COMPACT_ATOMS: atom_id res chain seq x y z
N MET A 1 -6.18 -23.30 -12.59
CA MET A 1 -4.73 -23.17 -12.35
C MET A 1 -4.53 -22.99 -10.85
N GLU A 2 -3.63 -23.75 -10.23
CA GLU A 2 -3.31 -23.65 -8.79
C GLU A 2 -1.95 -22.97 -8.61
N ILE A 3 -1.84 -22.08 -7.63
CA ILE A 3 -0.60 -21.42 -7.22
C ILE A 3 -0.42 -21.60 -5.71
N LYS A 4 0.79 -21.89 -5.26
CA LYS A 4 1.13 -21.97 -3.83
C LYS A 4 1.81 -20.69 -3.37
N ILE A 5 1.22 -20.00 -2.40
CA ILE A 5 1.79 -18.84 -1.71
C ILE A 5 2.09 -19.25 -0.28
N ALA A 6 3.39 -19.34 0.07
CA ALA A 6 3.84 -19.89 1.34
C ALA A 6 3.20 -21.26 1.63
N ASN A 7 2.36 -21.37 2.67
CA ASN A 7 1.67 -22.58 3.07
C ASN A 7 0.21 -22.67 2.60
N LYS A 8 -0.25 -21.78 1.71
CA LYS A 8 -1.62 -21.77 1.17
C LYS A 8 -1.66 -22.05 -0.33
N SER A 9 -2.60 -22.89 -0.76
CA SER A 9 -2.96 -23.05 -2.18
C SER A 9 -4.04 -22.04 -2.56
N VAL A 10 -3.86 -21.39 -3.71
CA VAL A 10 -4.75 -20.38 -4.28
C VAL A 10 -5.18 -20.85 -5.66
N GLY A 11 -6.50 -20.93 -5.86
CA GLY A 11 -7.09 -21.44 -7.09
C GLY A 11 -8.49 -21.99 -6.86
N GLU A 12 -9.05 -22.58 -7.91
CA GLU A 12 -10.35 -23.25 -7.85
C GLU A 12 -10.35 -24.38 -6.81
N GLY A 13 -11.42 -24.49 -6.01
CA GLY A 13 -11.55 -25.51 -4.96
C GLY A 13 -10.86 -25.18 -3.63
N HIS A 14 -10.13 -24.07 -3.51
CA HIS A 14 -9.50 -23.62 -2.26
C HIS A 14 -10.23 -22.44 -1.62
N SER A 15 -9.97 -22.19 -0.33
CA SER A 15 -10.48 -20.99 0.35
C SER A 15 -9.92 -19.71 -0.26
N VAL A 16 -10.71 -18.63 -0.21
CA VAL A 16 -10.29 -17.30 -0.68
C VAL A 16 -9.02 -16.87 0.06
N PHE A 17 -8.03 -16.37 -0.69
CA PHE A 17 -6.80 -15.82 -0.14
C PHE A 17 -6.97 -14.31 0.08
N ILE A 18 -6.97 -13.87 1.34
CA ILE A 18 -7.24 -12.47 1.71
C ILE A 18 -5.94 -11.71 1.94
N VAL A 19 -5.72 -10.68 1.11
CA VAL A 19 -4.58 -9.75 1.28
C VAL A 19 -5.08 -8.45 1.91
N ALA A 20 -4.59 -8.14 3.11
CA ALA A 20 -4.81 -6.85 3.74
C ALA A 20 -3.86 -5.80 3.13
N GLU A 21 -4.41 -4.82 2.43
CA GLU A 21 -3.64 -3.73 1.81
C GLU A 21 -3.32 -2.64 2.85
N MET A 22 -2.04 -2.52 3.24
CA MET A 22 -1.61 -1.46 4.16
C MET A 22 -1.34 -0.14 3.42
N SER A 23 -0.74 -0.18 2.23
CA SER A 23 -0.37 1.02 1.46
C SER A 23 0.39 2.04 2.36
N ALA A 24 0.12 3.33 2.23
CA ALA A 24 0.68 4.42 3.04
C ALA A 24 -0.07 4.66 4.38
N ASN A 25 -1.02 3.79 4.79
CA ASN A 25 -1.81 3.98 6.01
C ASN A 25 -1.01 3.90 7.31
N HIS A 26 0.25 3.47 7.23
CA HIS A 26 1.19 3.53 8.35
C HIS A 26 1.78 4.92 8.59
N LEU A 27 1.54 5.91 7.71
CA LEU A 27 1.97 7.31 7.86
C LEU A 27 3.46 7.47 8.17
N GLN A 28 4.30 6.63 7.55
CA GLN A 28 5.74 6.52 7.81
C GLN A 28 6.12 6.26 9.30
N LYS A 29 5.19 5.79 10.13
CA LYS A 29 5.42 5.42 11.53
C LYS A 29 5.58 3.91 11.66
N PHE A 30 6.77 3.47 12.04
CA PHE A 30 7.08 2.05 12.21
C PHE A 30 6.12 1.32 13.15
N ASP A 31 5.87 1.88 14.34
CA ASP A 31 4.98 1.26 15.33
C ASP A 31 3.54 1.13 14.83
N LEU A 32 3.09 2.09 14.00
CA LEU A 32 1.77 2.02 13.38
C LEU A 32 1.71 0.91 12.31
N ALA A 33 2.76 0.75 11.49
CA ALA A 33 2.87 -0.36 10.56
C ALA A 33 2.81 -1.71 11.28
N VAL A 34 3.58 -1.86 12.37
CA VAL A 34 3.56 -3.07 13.20
C VAL A 34 2.18 -3.33 13.77
N LYS A 35 1.49 -2.29 14.27
CA LYS A 35 0.12 -2.41 14.78
C LYS A 35 -0.85 -2.88 13.69
N ILE A 36 -0.79 -2.32 12.49
CA ILE A 36 -1.63 -2.72 11.36
C ILE A 36 -1.41 -4.20 11.02
N ILE A 37 -0.16 -4.65 10.95
CA ILE A 37 0.18 -6.05 10.65
C ILE A 37 -0.40 -6.99 11.71
N LYS A 38 -0.26 -6.64 13.00
CA LYS A 38 -0.82 -7.43 14.11
C LYS A 38 -2.35 -7.54 14.01
N GLU A 39 -3.03 -6.44 13.71
CA GLU A 39 -4.49 -6.45 13.55
C GLU A 39 -4.94 -7.25 12.32
N ALA A 40 -4.25 -7.11 11.18
CA ALA A 40 -4.52 -7.89 9.98
C ALA A 40 -4.41 -9.39 10.26
N LYS A 41 -3.37 -9.81 10.99
CA LYS A 41 -3.22 -11.21 11.42
C LYS A 41 -4.34 -11.63 12.39
N ARG A 42 -4.71 -10.78 13.35
CA ARG A 42 -5.75 -11.04 14.34
C ARG A 42 -7.11 -11.31 13.71
N VAL A 43 -7.47 -10.58 12.64
CA VAL A 43 -8.75 -10.74 11.93
C VAL A 43 -8.73 -11.84 10.86
N GLY A 44 -7.60 -12.53 10.67
CA GLY A 44 -7.50 -13.68 9.79
C GLY A 44 -7.11 -13.36 8.34
N ALA A 45 -6.48 -12.21 8.07
CA ALA A 45 -5.85 -11.99 6.77
C ALA A 45 -4.72 -13.01 6.53
N ASP A 46 -4.55 -13.40 5.28
CA ASP A 46 -3.55 -14.39 4.86
C ASP A 46 -2.20 -13.76 4.56
N ALA A 47 -2.23 -12.54 4.06
CA ALA A 47 -1.06 -11.74 3.77
C ALA A 47 -1.34 -10.26 4.05
N VAL A 48 -0.25 -9.50 4.19
CA VAL A 48 -0.27 -8.04 4.15
C VAL A 48 0.52 -7.60 2.94
N LYS A 49 0.02 -6.60 2.21
CA LYS A 49 0.76 -5.94 1.13
C LYS A 49 1.20 -4.54 1.56
N LEU A 50 2.47 -4.23 1.34
CA LEU A 50 3.12 -2.93 1.55
C LEU A 50 3.66 -2.45 0.19
N GLN A 51 3.63 -1.13 -0.01
CA GLN A 51 4.29 -0.47 -1.14
C GLN A 51 5.68 0.00 -0.71
N THR A 52 6.69 -0.27 -1.54
CA THR A 52 8.10 0.10 -1.27
C THR A 52 8.60 1.20 -2.19
N TYR A 53 7.69 1.88 -2.90
CA TYR A 53 8.04 2.96 -3.82
C TYR A 53 8.52 4.19 -3.05
N THR A 54 9.51 4.86 -3.61
CA THR A 54 9.89 6.23 -3.23
C THR A 54 9.42 7.17 -4.34
N PRO A 55 9.29 8.48 -4.06
CA PRO A 55 9.03 9.49 -5.10
C PRO A 55 9.90 9.31 -6.35
N ASP A 56 11.20 9.03 -6.18
CA ASP A 56 12.15 8.81 -7.27
C ASP A 56 11.78 7.67 -8.22
N THR A 57 10.98 6.70 -7.75
CA THR A 57 10.61 5.52 -8.54
C THR A 57 9.33 5.70 -9.33
N ILE A 58 8.52 6.73 -9.04
CA ILE A 58 7.16 6.88 -9.59
C ILE A 58 6.84 8.28 -10.11
N THR A 59 7.66 9.28 -9.81
CA THR A 59 7.46 10.65 -10.26
C THR A 59 8.79 11.40 -10.40
N ILE A 60 8.70 12.67 -10.80
CA ILE A 60 9.84 13.57 -10.98
C ILE A 60 9.73 14.68 -9.94
N ASP A 61 10.85 15.05 -9.33
CA ASP A 61 10.94 16.23 -8.46
C ASP A 61 10.81 17.50 -9.32
N SER A 62 9.59 18.03 -9.39
CA SER A 62 9.27 19.19 -10.20
C SER A 62 8.11 19.97 -9.59
N ASP A 63 8.27 21.30 -9.53
CA ASP A 63 7.28 22.26 -9.05
C ASP A 63 6.36 22.82 -10.15
N LYS A 64 6.54 22.36 -11.40
CA LYS A 64 5.70 22.74 -12.54
C LYS A 64 4.24 22.39 -12.32
N GLU A 65 3.39 23.19 -12.95
CA GLU A 65 1.94 23.20 -12.71
C GLU A 65 1.24 21.84 -12.91
N TYR A 66 1.77 21.00 -13.80
CA TYR A 66 1.24 19.67 -14.10
C TYR A 66 1.74 18.56 -13.16
N PHE A 67 2.71 18.85 -12.29
CA PHE A 67 3.12 17.97 -11.19
C PHE A 67 2.48 18.36 -9.85
N LYS A 68 1.63 19.39 -9.83
CA LYS A 68 0.89 19.84 -8.66
C LYS A 68 -0.51 19.24 -8.61
N ILE A 69 -0.90 18.81 -7.42
CA ILE A 69 -2.22 18.24 -7.13
C ILE A 69 -3.24 19.38 -7.03
N LYS A 70 -4.35 19.26 -7.76
CA LYS A 70 -5.44 20.25 -7.85
C LYS A 70 -6.81 19.60 -8.04
N GLN A 71 -7.02 18.46 -7.39
CA GLN A 71 -8.21 17.63 -7.58
C GLN A 71 -9.27 17.86 -6.50
N GLY A 72 -9.16 18.93 -5.70
CA GLY A 72 -10.06 19.22 -4.59
C GLY A 72 -9.83 18.30 -3.39
N THR A 73 -8.58 17.86 -3.19
CA THR A 73 -8.20 16.88 -2.16
C THR A 73 -7.46 17.52 -1.00
N LEU A 74 -7.22 16.75 0.06
CA LEU A 74 -6.36 17.15 1.19
C LEU A 74 -4.90 17.43 0.78
N TRP A 75 -4.51 17.03 -0.42
CA TRP A 75 -3.15 17.15 -0.95
C TRP A 75 -3.00 18.30 -1.94
N ASP A 76 -4.05 19.08 -2.18
CA ASP A 76 -4.01 20.18 -3.13
C ASP A 76 -2.91 21.20 -2.76
N GLY A 77 -2.15 21.64 -3.76
CA GLY A 77 -0.99 22.52 -3.59
C GLY A 77 0.33 21.79 -3.35
N LYS A 78 0.30 20.49 -3.05
CA LYS A 78 1.51 19.64 -3.02
C LYS A 78 1.92 19.17 -4.40
N THR A 79 3.21 18.92 -4.59
CA THR A 79 3.71 18.19 -5.77
C THR A 79 3.46 16.69 -5.60
N PHE A 80 3.42 15.92 -6.69
CA PHE A 80 3.42 14.46 -6.60
C PHE A 80 4.65 13.93 -5.86
N TYR A 81 5.79 14.62 -5.96
CA TYR A 81 7.00 14.22 -5.26
C TYR A 81 6.89 14.39 -3.74
N GLU A 82 6.19 15.42 -3.25
CA GLU A 82 5.92 15.61 -1.82
C GLU A 82 4.84 14.68 -1.26
N LEU A 83 3.95 14.17 -2.12
CA LEU A 83 2.88 13.26 -1.71
C LEU A 83 3.41 11.86 -1.37
N TYR A 84 4.34 11.38 -2.19
CA TYR A 84 4.91 10.04 -2.09
C TYR A 84 6.12 10.01 -1.14
#